data_AF-A0A356W4E3-F1
#
_entry.id   AF-A0A356W4E3-F1
#
_cell.length_a   1.000
_cell.length_b   1.000
_cell.length_c   1.000
_cell.angle_alpha   90.00
_cell.angle_beta   90.00
_cell.angle_gamma   90.00
#
_symmetry.space_group_name_H-M   'P 1'
#
loop_
_entity.id
_entity.type
_entity.pdbx_description
1 polymer ?
#
loop_
_entity_poly.entity_id
_entity_poly.type
_entity_poly.pdbx_seq_one_letter_code
_entity_poly.pdbx_strand_id
1 'polypeptide(L)' 'ATRADVMSYERALVRAQMAYRNFQGALGDVTSRSDMDMDIAPVDRELKSFADTIDDARDTADGLADKYASLSRSTS' A
#
# COMPACT_ATOMS: atom_id res chain seq x y z
N ALA A 1 19.62 2.30 7.82
CA ALA A 1 18.24 2.72 8.14
C ALA A 1 18.22 3.21 9.57
N THR A 2 17.71 4.41 9.81
CA THR A 2 17.43 4.92 11.15
C THR A 2 16.00 4.55 11.56
N ARG A 3 15.70 4.64 12.86
CA ARG A 3 14.31 4.48 13.34
C ARG A 3 13.35 5.47 12.67
N ALA A 4 13.81 6.69 12.39
CA ALA A 4 13.02 7.72 11.73
C ALA A 4 12.67 7.33 10.29
N ASP A 5 13.61 6.73 9.55
CA ASP A 5 13.39 6.25 8.19
C ASP A 5 12.32 5.15 8.16
N VAL A 6 12.43 4.16 9.06
CA VAL A 6 11.46 3.06 9.19
C VAL A 6 10.06 3.61 9.48
N MET A 7 9.94 4.46 10.52
CA MET A 7 8.64 5.02 10.91
C MET A 7 8.03 5.92 9.84
N SER A 8 8.84 6.69 9.12
CA SER A 8 8.37 7.55 8.03
C SER A 8 7.83 6.70 6.87
N TYR A 9 8.57 5.66 6.49
CA TYR A 9 8.19 4.74 5.42
C TYR A 9 6.91 3.96 5.77
N GLU A 10 6.83 3.39 6.97
CA GLU A 10 5.63 2.69 7.45
C GLU A 10 4.39 3.59 7.43
N ARG A 11 4.52 4.86 7.84
CA ARG A 11 3.41 5.82 7.76
C ARG A 11 2.95 6.07 6.33
N ALA A 12 3.88 6.17 5.38
CA ALA A 12 3.54 6.32 3.97
C ALA A 12 2.83 5.07 3.43
N LEU A 13 3.32 3.88 3.79
CA LEU A 13 2.71 2.60 3.43
C LEU A 13 1.28 2.47 3.96
N VAL A 14 1.04 2.83 5.23
CA VAL A 14 -0.32 2.83 5.81
C VAL A 14 -1.25 3.77 5.04
N ARG A 15 -0.77 4.95 4.63
CA ARG A 15 -1.56 5.89 3.82
C ARG A 15 -1.91 5.31 2.44
N ALA A 16 -0.96 4.63 1.79
CA ALA A 16 -1.21 3.95 0.52
C ALA A 16 -2.25 2.83 0.67
N GLN A 17 -2.15 2.02 1.73
CA GLN A 17 -3.12 0.97 2.05
C GLN A 17 -4.53 1.53 2.30
N MET A 18 -4.63 2.66 3.00
CA MET A 18 -5.92 3.34 3.19
C MET A 18 -6.47 3.87 1.87
N ALA A 19 -5.64 4.48 1.03
CA ALA A 19 -6.06 4.97 -0.28
C ALA A 19 -6.59 3.83 -1.18
N TYR A 20 -5.90 2.68 -1.21
CA TYR A 20 -6.34 1.50 -1.93
C TYR A 20 -7.72 1.03 -1.48
N ARG A 21 -7.95 0.89 -0.16
CA ARG A 21 -9.26 0.51 0.39
C ARG A 21 -10.35 1.50 0.02
N ASN A 22 -10.06 2.80 0.04
CA ASN A 22 -11.01 3.83 -0.34
C ASN A 22 -11.40 3.72 -1.82
N PHE A 23 -10.44 3.47 -2.71
CA PHE A 23 -10.75 3.25 -4.13
C PHE A 23 -11.57 1.97 -4.36
N GLN A 24 -11.26 0.88 -3.66
CA GLN A 24 -12.07 -0.35 -3.74
C GLN A 24 -13.52 -0.10 -3.31
N GLY A 25 -13.73 0.66 -2.23
CA GLY A 25 -15.08 1.05 -1.78
C GLY A 25 -15.82 1.87 -2.83
N ALA A 26 -15.17 2.91 -3.38
CA ALA A 26 -15.77 3.75 -4.41
C ALA A 26 -16.09 2.97 -5.70
N LEU A 27 -15.23 2.02 -6.09
CA LEU A 27 -15.50 1.14 -7.24
C LEU A 27 -16.70 0.22 -6.97
N GLY A 28 -16.81 -0.31 -5.75
CA GLY A 28 -17.97 -1.07 -5.29
C GLY A 28 -19.27 -0.27 -5.38
N ASP A 29 -19.24 0.99 -4.94
CA ASP A 29 -20.40 1.88 -5.01
C ASP A 29 -20.84 2.11 -6.46
N VAL A 30 -19.89 2.40 -7.37
CA VAL A 30 -20.19 2.62 -8.79
C VAL A 30 -20.72 1.35 -9.46
N THR A 31 -20.11 0.19 -9.21
CA THR A 31 -20.53 -1.09 -9.81
C THR A 31 -21.89 -1.59 -9.30
N SER A 32 -22.31 -1.17 -8.10
CA SER A 32 -23.62 -1.50 -7.56
C SER A 32 -24.78 -0.74 -8.22
N ARG A 33 -24.47 0.32 -8.97
CA ARG A 33 -25.47 1.19 -9.61
C ARG A 33 -25.90 0.62 -10.96
N SER A 34 -27.07 -0.01 -10.97
CA SER A 34 -27.68 -0.59 -12.17
C SER A 34 -28.06 0.44 -13.24
N ASP A 35 -28.14 1.72 -12.89
CA ASP A 35 -28.40 2.84 -13.80
C ASP A 35 -27.14 3.37 -14.51
N MET A 36 -25.96 2.85 -14.16
CA MET A 36 -24.67 3.27 -14.71
C MET A 36 -24.04 2.10 -15.47
N ASP A 37 -24.28 2.03 -16.78
CA ASP A 37 -23.58 1.10 -17.68
C ASP A 37 -22.17 1.63 -17.96
N MET A 38 -21.24 1.30 -17.06
CA MET A 38 -19.84 1.73 -17.14
C MET A 38 -18.90 0.53 -17.23
N ASP A 39 -18.02 0.55 -18.23
CA ASP A 39 -16.88 -0.36 -18.25
C ASP A 39 -15.86 0.04 -17.19
N ILE A 40 -15.79 -0.76 -16.13
CA ILE A 40 -14.85 -0.57 -15.01
C ILE A 40 -13.57 -1.40 -15.13
N ALA A 41 -13.43 -2.25 -16.16
CA ALA A 41 -12.27 -3.13 -16.31
C ALA A 41 -10.92 -2.38 -16.33
N PRO A 42 -10.80 -1.18 -16.92
CA PRO A 42 -9.56 -0.40 -16.83
C PRO A 42 -9.22 0.01 -15.39
N VAL A 43 -10.21 0.46 -14.62
CA VAL A 43 -10.01 0.91 -13.24
C VAL A 43 -9.68 -0.27 -12.33
N ASP A 44 -10.34 -1.41 -12.51
CA ASP A 44 -10.03 -2.64 -11.77
C ASP A 44 -8.57 -3.10 -12.01
N ARG A 45 -8.10 -3.02 -13.27
CA ARG A 45 -6.70 -3.32 -13.62
C ARG A 45 -5.71 -2.39 -12.91
N GLU A 46 -5.95 -1.09 -12.94
CA GLU A 46 -5.07 -0.11 -12.26
C GLU A 46 -5.08 -0.31 -10.75
N LEU A 47 -6.21 -0.65 -10.15
CA LEU A 47 -6.29 -0.96 -8.72
C LEU A 47 -5.51 -2.22 -8.36
N LYS A 48 -5.55 -3.24 -9.22
CA LYS A 48 -4.70 -4.42 -9.05
C LYS A 48 -3.21 -4.06 -9.10
N SER A 49 -2.79 -3.25 -10.08
CA SER A 49 -1.40 -2.79 -10.16
C SER A 49 -0.99 -1.95 -8.95
N PHE A 50 -1.91 -1.17 -8.40
CA PHE A 50 -1.66 -0.42 -7.17
C PHE A 50 -1.52 -1.34 -5.95
N ALA A 51 -2.31 -2.42 -5.87
CA ALA A 51 -2.16 -3.44 -4.83
C ALA A 51 -0.78 -4.10 -4.90
N ASP A 52 -0.34 -4.51 -6.09
CA ASP A 52 0.99 -5.10 -6.30
C ASP A 52 2.11 -4.14 -5.84
N THR A 53 1.97 -2.85 -6.15
CA THR A 53 2.93 -1.81 -5.69
C THR A 53 2.95 -1.67 -4.16
N ILE A 54 1.79 -1.81 -3.50
CA ILE A 54 1.71 -1.79 -2.02
C ILE A 54 2.39 -3.02 -1.42
N ASP A 55 2.28 -4.18 -2.07
CA ASP A 55 2.93 -5.41 -1.63
C ASP A 55 4.46 -5.31 -1.76
N ASP A 56 4.97 -4.80 -2.89
CA ASP A 56 6.41 -4.51 -3.04
C ASP A 56 6.92 -3.50 -1.99
N ALA A 57 6.09 -2.52 -1.63
CA ALA A 57 6.40 -1.57 -0.57
C ALA A 57 6.41 -2.23 0.82
N ARG A 58 5.60 -3.26 1.08
CA ARG A 58 5.68 -4.03 2.34
C ARG A 58 7.01 -4.75 2.45
N ASP A 59 7.46 -5.41 1.39
CA ASP A 59 8.76 -6.09 1.36
C ASP A 59 9.91 -5.11 1.64
N THR A 60 9.79 -3.88 1.13
CA THR A 60 10.75 -2.81 1.43
C THR A 60 10.70 -2.37 2.89
N ALA A 61 9.51 -2.25 3.49
CA ALA A 61 9.34 -1.92 4.90
C ALA A 61 9.95 -2.99 5.82
N ASP A 62 9.72 -4.27 5.51
CA ASP A 62 10.30 -5.40 6.24
C ASP A 62 11.83 -5.38 6.14
N GLY A 63 12.37 -5.18 4.94
CA GLY A 63 13.82 -5.06 4.74
C GLY A 63 14.45 -3.85 5.46
N LEU A 64 13.70 -2.74 5.62
CA LEU A 64 14.14 -1.58 6.41
C LEU A 64 14.16 -1.90 7.90
N ALA A 65 13.15 -2.60 8.41
CA ALA A 65 13.05 -3.02 9.79
C ALA A 65 14.18 -3.99 10.17
N ASP A 66 14.46 -4.99 9.31
CA ASP A 66 15.54 -5.96 9.50
C ASP A 66 16.93 -5.28 9.53
N LYS A 67 17.18 -4.34 8.61
CA LYS A 67 18.42 -3.56 8.60
C LYS A 67 18.57 -2.70 9.85
N TYR A 68 17.48 -2.09 10.34
CA TYR A 68 17.52 -1.33 11.58
C TYR A 68 17.81 -2.22 12.80
N ALA A 69 17.13 -3.37 12.89
CA ALA A 69 17.30 -4.33 13.99
C ALA A 69 18.73 -4.91 14.05
N SER A 70 19.32 -5.23 12.89
CA SER A 70 20.70 -5.73 12.82
C SER A 70 21.72 -4.67 13.24
N LEU A 71 21.61 -3.43 12.76
CA LEU A 71 22.48 -2.32 13.17
C LEU A 71 22.39 -2.02 14.67
N SER A 72 21.18 -2.03 15.24
CA SER A 72 20.97 -1.84 16.68
C SER A 72 21.67 -2.93 17.50
N ARG A 73 21.69 -4.18 17.01
CA ARG A 73 22.32 -5.31 17.69
C ARG A 73 23.85 -5.29 17.58
N SER A 74 24.40 -4.76 16.48
CA SER A 74 25.86 -4.63 16.29
C SER A 74 26.49 -3.46 17.05
N THR A 75 25.67 -2.51 17.51
CA THR A 75 26.13 -1.31 18.24
C THR A 75 25.89 -1.38 19.75
N SER A 76 25.27 -2.48 20.22
CA SER A 76 25.08 -2.82 21.65
C SER A 76 26.17 -3.78 22.12
#